data_AF-A0A1W0WX90-F1
#
_entry.id   AF-A0A1W0WX90-F1
#
_cell.length_a   1.000
_cell.length_b   1.000
_cell.length_c   1.000
_cell.angle_alpha   90.00
_cell.angle_beta   90.00
_cell.angle_gamma   90.00
#
_symmetry.space_group_name_H-M   'P 1'
#
loop_
_entity.id
_entity.type
_entity.pdbx_description
1 polymer ?
#
loop_
_entity_poly.entity_id
_entity_poly.type
_entity_poly.pdbx_seq_one_letter_code
_entity_poly.pdbx_strand_id
1 'polypeptide(L)'
;MYDHMLSLVYSEHHHLLIGIRNGTVDQEDLRSFAEAIRAKGAPLPNCVGFIDGTMLGTCRPIKHQKVAYSGHKRHHGIRFQAVMYPNGMIGHLYGPIEGRRHDAGILRESGLLDVLGDLFIDADGRGMGFRQHPVKVRDFGL
;
A
#
# COMPACT_ATOMS: atom_id res chain seq x y z
N MET A 1 -9.66 -19.81 -13.49
CA MET A 1 -10.46 -19.01 -12.54
C MET A 1 -9.60 -17.97 -11.83
N TYR A 2 -8.48 -18.33 -11.18
CA TYR A 2 -7.54 -17.33 -10.61
C TYR A 2 -7.00 -16.38 -11.70
N ASP A 3 -6.45 -16.95 -12.77
CA ASP A 3 -5.88 -16.21 -13.91
C ASP A 3 -6.90 -15.33 -14.63
N HIS A 4 -8.11 -15.85 -14.87
CA HIS A 4 -9.15 -15.15 -15.62
C HIS A 4 -9.80 -13.99 -14.85
N MET A 5 -9.95 -14.12 -13.53
CA MET A 5 -10.52 -13.07 -12.68
C MET A 5 -9.48 -11.98 -12.38
N LEU A 6 -8.23 -12.37 -12.12
CA LEU A 6 -7.10 -11.44 -12.05
C LEU A 6 -6.94 -10.68 -13.36
N SER A 7 -6.97 -11.38 -14.49
CA SER A 7 -6.90 -10.77 -15.81
C SER A 7 -8.05 -9.81 -16.07
N LEU A 8 -9.28 -10.11 -15.65
CA LEU A 8 -10.45 -9.23 -15.83
C LEU A 8 -10.31 -7.95 -15.01
N VAL A 9 -9.98 -8.08 -13.72
CA VAL A 9 -9.76 -6.93 -12.82
C VAL A 9 -8.61 -6.06 -13.33
N TYR A 10 -7.54 -6.68 -13.84
CA TYR A 10 -6.42 -5.92 -14.39
C TYR A 10 -6.75 -5.31 -15.75
N SER A 11 -7.35 -6.05 -16.67
CA SER A 11 -7.67 -5.52 -18.01
C SER A 11 -8.63 -4.34 -17.93
N GLU A 12 -9.64 -4.42 -17.06
CA GLU A 12 -10.72 -3.44 -17.02
C GLU A 12 -10.52 -2.36 -15.95
N HIS A 13 -9.88 -2.68 -14.82
CA HIS A 13 -9.85 -1.80 -13.66
C HIS A 13 -8.44 -1.47 -13.14
N HIS A 14 -7.36 -1.85 -13.84
CA HIS A 14 -6.00 -1.49 -13.41
C HIS A 14 -5.82 0.02 -13.23
N HIS A 15 -6.49 0.85 -14.03
CA HIS A 15 -6.43 2.32 -13.93
C HIS A 15 -7.07 2.87 -12.64
N LEU A 16 -7.91 2.09 -11.94
CA LEU A 16 -8.47 2.44 -10.62
C LEU A 16 -7.57 1.97 -9.47
N LEU A 17 -6.68 1.01 -9.75
CA LEU A 17 -5.76 0.43 -8.79
C LEU A 17 -4.43 1.19 -8.84
N ILE A 18 -3.89 1.40 -10.05
CA ILE A 18 -2.59 2.00 -10.32
C ILE A 18 -2.76 3.51 -10.45
N GLY A 19 -2.62 4.19 -9.33
CA GLY A 19 -2.56 5.63 -9.33
C GLY A 19 -2.58 6.17 -7.91
N ILE A 20 -1.68 7.11 -7.64
CA ILE A 20 -1.99 8.05 -6.58
C ILE A 20 -3.15 8.88 -7.09
N ARG A 21 -4.28 8.90 -6.36
CA ARG A 21 -5.40 9.74 -6.75
C ARG A 21 -4.97 11.20 -6.58
N ASN A 22 -4.37 11.75 -7.61
CA ASN A 22 -3.91 13.13 -7.68
C ASN A 22 -5.07 14.07 -7.31
N GLY A 23 -4.83 14.95 -6.33
CA GLY A 23 -5.82 15.92 -5.84
C GLY A 23 -6.74 15.44 -4.70
N THR A 24 -6.54 14.22 -4.17
CA THR A 24 -7.32 13.75 -3.00
C THR A 24 -6.75 14.25 -1.66
N VAL A 25 -5.49 14.68 -1.68
CA VAL A 25 -4.75 15.16 -0.51
C VAL A 25 -3.95 16.38 -0.96
N ASP A 26 -4.11 17.51 -0.28
CA ASP A 26 -3.37 18.73 -0.56
C ASP A 26 -2.16 18.91 0.40
N GLN A 27 -1.42 20.01 0.25
CA GLN A 27 -0.25 20.26 1.12
C GLN A 27 -0.63 20.51 2.59
N GLU A 28 -1.84 21.02 2.86
CA GLU A 28 -2.30 21.27 4.22
C GLU A 28 -2.66 19.95 4.91
N ASP A 29 -3.34 19.05 4.19
CA ASP A 29 -3.61 17.68 4.63
C ASP A 29 -2.31 16.93 4.95
N LEU A 30 -1.31 17.01 4.07
CA LEU A 30 -0.02 16.33 4.28
C LEU A 30 0.70 16.84 5.53
N ARG A 31 0.67 18.15 5.81
CA ARG A 31 1.21 18.71 7.05
C ARG A 31 0.43 18.21 8.26
N SER A 32 -0.89 18.24 8.19
CA SER A 32 -1.77 17.74 9.26
C SER A 32 -1.50 16.26 9.56
N PHE A 33 -1.30 15.44 8.52
CA PHE A 33 -0.94 14.03 8.66
C PHE A 33 0.43 13.83 9.33
N ALA A 34 1.44 14.59 8.91
CA ALA A 34 2.76 14.56 9.54
C ALA A 34 2.70 14.90 11.02
N GLU A 35 1.95 15.94 11.39
CA GLU A 35 1.77 16.36 12.77
C GLU A 35 1.03 15.32 13.60
N ALA A 36 -0.06 14.75 13.08
CA ALA A 36 -0.84 13.72 13.75
C ALA A 36 -0.01 12.46 13.99
N ILE A 37 0.75 12.01 12.98
CA ILE A 37 1.64 10.84 13.09
C ILE A 37 2.78 11.11 14.10
N ARG A 38 3.39 12.31 14.06
CA ARG A 38 4.42 12.73 15.02
C ARG A 38 3.88 12.78 16.45
N ALA A 39 2.69 13.33 16.66
CA ALA A 39 2.05 13.42 17.97
C ALA A 39 1.82 12.04 18.61
N LYS A 40 1.65 11.00 17.78
CA LYS A 40 1.55 9.59 18.20
C LYS A 40 2.91 8.92 18.46
N GLY A 41 4.01 9.68 18.41
CA GLY A 41 5.36 9.21 18.74
C GLY A 41 6.15 8.63 17.56
N ALA A 42 5.75 8.94 16.32
CA ALA A 42 6.53 8.49 15.17
C ALA A 42 7.93 9.16 15.15
N PRO A 43 8.99 8.39 14.84
CA PRO A 43 10.35 8.91 14.85
C PRO A 43 10.69 9.79 13.64
N LEU A 44 9.87 9.72 12.57
CA LEU A 44 10.04 10.53 11.37
C LEU A 44 9.14 11.76 11.47
N PRO A 45 9.69 12.99 11.50
CA PRO A 45 8.93 14.21 11.71
C PRO A 45 8.04 14.59 10.50
N ASN A 46 8.32 14.04 9.33
CA ASN A 46 7.65 14.31 8.06
C ASN A 46 6.92 13.06 7.52
N CYS A 47 6.52 12.13 8.40
CA CYS A 47 5.82 10.91 7.98
C CYS A 47 4.35 11.21 7.68
N VAL A 48 3.90 11.02 6.44
CA VAL A 48 2.53 11.38 6.03
C VAL A 48 1.61 10.20 5.75
N GLY A 49 2.15 8.98 5.77
CA GLY A 49 1.36 7.78 5.53
C GLY A 49 2.13 6.49 5.77
N PHE A 50 1.41 5.39 5.57
CA PHE A 50 1.88 4.04 5.86
C PHE A 50 1.83 3.17 4.63
N ILE A 51 2.92 2.45 4.36
CA ILE A 51 3.00 1.44 3.31
C ILE A 51 2.75 0.08 3.95
N ASP A 52 1.78 -0.68 3.44
CA ASP A 52 1.51 -2.03 3.92
C ASP A 52 1.21 -3.02 2.79
N GLY A 53 1.66 -4.26 2.98
CA GLY A 53 1.37 -5.40 2.13
C GLY A 53 0.22 -6.22 2.72
N THR A 54 -0.97 -6.11 2.16
CA THR A 54 -2.16 -6.84 2.61
C THR A 54 -2.39 -8.10 1.78
N MET A 55 -2.64 -9.23 2.45
CA MET A 55 -3.03 -10.48 1.80
C MET A 55 -4.55 -10.68 1.91
N LEU A 56 -5.23 -10.71 0.77
CA LEU A 56 -6.64 -11.05 0.65
C LEU A 56 -6.79 -12.57 0.53
N GLY A 57 -7.30 -13.20 1.59
CA GLY A 57 -7.49 -14.64 1.64
C GLY A 57 -8.53 -15.15 0.63
N THR A 58 -8.23 -16.27 -0.03
CA THR A 58 -9.16 -16.95 -0.94
C THR A 58 -9.29 -18.42 -0.56
N CYS A 59 -10.34 -19.07 -1.06
CA CYS A 59 -10.41 -20.53 -1.07
C CYS A 59 -9.19 -21.14 -1.77
N ARG A 60 -8.89 -22.42 -1.48
CA ARG A 60 -7.82 -23.17 -2.16
C ARG A 60 -8.12 -23.26 -3.65
N PRO A 61 -7.31 -22.69 -4.54
CA PRO A 61 -7.56 -22.76 -5.96
C PRO A 61 -7.16 -24.15 -6.50
N ILE A 62 -7.88 -24.62 -7.51
CA ILE A 62 -7.62 -25.91 -8.18
C ILE A 62 -6.34 -25.83 -9.02
N LYS A 63 -6.07 -24.68 -9.65
CA LYS A 63 -4.87 -24.39 -10.44
C LYS A 63 -3.99 -23.37 -9.73
N HIS A 64 -2.67 -23.42 -9.99
CA HIS A 64 -1.68 -22.46 -9.46
C HIS A 64 -1.66 -22.33 -7.92
N GLN A 65 -2.00 -23.42 -7.22
CA GLN A 65 -2.08 -23.44 -5.77
C GLN A 65 -0.80 -22.95 -5.08
N LYS A 66 0.37 -23.41 -5.54
CA LYS A 66 1.68 -23.02 -5.00
C LYS A 66 1.96 -21.52 -5.12
N VAL A 67 1.37 -20.87 -6.12
CA VAL A 67 1.56 -19.43 -6.40
C VAL A 67 0.70 -18.59 -5.46
N ALA A 68 -0.55 -19.02 -5.22
CA ALA A 68 -1.47 -18.35 -4.31
C ALA A 68 -1.17 -18.62 -2.83
N TYR A 69 -0.43 -19.69 -2.50
CA TYR A 69 -0.16 -20.07 -1.12
C TYR A 69 0.96 -19.24 -0.49
N SER A 70 0.67 -18.60 0.64
CA SER A 70 1.67 -17.94 1.49
C SER A 70 2.11 -18.90 2.58
N GLY A 71 3.37 -19.33 2.56
CA GLY A 71 3.92 -20.16 3.63
C GLY A 71 3.89 -19.46 5.00
N HIS A 72 4.12 -18.14 5.02
CA HIS A 72 4.11 -17.35 6.25
C HIS A 72 2.70 -17.20 6.85
N LYS A 73 1.67 -16.98 6.03
CA LYS A 73 0.28 -16.83 6.51
C LYS A 73 -0.49 -18.16 6.55
N ARG A 74 0.07 -19.22 5.97
CA ARG A 74 -0.46 -20.59 5.91
C ARG A 74 -1.83 -20.73 5.21
N HIS A 75 -2.21 -19.77 4.37
CA HIS A 75 -3.43 -19.82 3.55
C HIS A 75 -3.18 -19.36 2.12
N HIS A 76 -4.18 -19.56 1.25
CA HIS A 76 -4.16 -19.08 -0.13
C HIS A 76 -4.71 -17.67 -0.21
N GLY A 77 -4.21 -16.89 -1.16
CA GLY A 77 -4.72 -15.55 -1.38
C GLY A 77 -3.89 -14.74 -2.36
N ILE A 78 -4.34 -13.52 -2.54
CA ILE A 78 -3.76 -12.50 -3.42
C ILE A 78 -3.15 -11.43 -2.53
N ARG A 79 -2.01 -10.86 -2.92
CA ARG A 79 -1.40 -9.74 -2.22
C ARG A 79 -1.63 -8.43 -2.95
N PHE A 80 -1.78 -7.38 -2.15
CA PHE A 80 -1.78 -6.01 -2.59
C PHE A 80 -0.84 -5.21 -1.70
N GLN A 81 -0.20 -4.18 -2.26
CA GLN A 81 0.51 -3.18 -1.49
C GLN A 81 -0.29 -1.89 -1.55
N ALA A 82 -0.52 -1.25 -0.41
CA ALA A 82 -1.24 0.01 -0.33
C ALA A 82 -0.44 1.08 0.41
N VAL A 83 -0.67 2.34 0.04
CA VAL A 83 -0.36 3.51 0.87
C VAL A 83 -1.65 3.95 1.53
N MET A 84 -1.67 4.03 2.85
CA MET A 84 -2.79 4.58 3.62
C MET A 84 -2.40 5.88 4.31
N TYR A 85 -3.29 6.86 4.24
CA TYR A 85 -3.17 8.11 4.99
C TYR A 85 -3.85 8.01 6.36
N PRO A 86 -3.53 8.91 7.31
CA PRO A 86 -4.18 8.97 8.62
C PRO A 86 -5.69 9.14 8.61
N ASN A 87 -6.27 9.67 7.54
CA ASN A 87 -7.73 9.75 7.39
C ASN A 87 -8.39 8.43 6.95
N GLY A 88 -7.61 7.34 6.82
CA GLY A 88 -8.09 6.02 6.40
C GLY A 88 -8.23 5.87 4.87
N MET A 89 -7.92 6.90 4.09
CA MET A 89 -7.97 6.82 2.63
C MET A 89 -6.75 6.07 2.08
N ILE A 90 -6.98 5.27 1.04
CA ILE A 90 -5.92 4.61 0.28
C ILE A 90 -5.42 5.59 -0.77
N GLY A 91 -4.19 6.05 -0.58
CA GLY A 91 -3.50 6.96 -1.48
C GLY A 91 -2.95 6.27 -2.71
N HIS A 92 -2.54 5.01 -2.62
CA HIS A 92 -1.98 4.21 -3.71
C HIS A 92 -2.32 2.74 -3.49
N LEU A 93 -2.55 1.98 -4.57
CA LEU A 93 -2.74 0.53 -4.51
C LEU A 93 -1.94 -0.15 -5.62
N TYR A 94 -1.25 -1.24 -5.29
CA TYR A 94 -0.48 -2.03 -6.25
C TYR A 94 -0.82 -3.50 -6.10
N GLY A 95 -0.95 -4.17 -7.24
CA GLY A 95 -1.39 -5.55 -7.35
C GLY A 95 -2.55 -5.66 -8.34
N PRO A 96 -3.19 -6.84 -8.41
CA PRO A 96 -3.02 -8.04 -7.58
C PRO A 96 -1.70 -8.81 -7.83
N ILE A 97 -1.07 -9.30 -6.77
CA ILE A 97 0.21 -10.04 -6.79
C ILE A 97 0.04 -11.46 -6.21
N GLU A 98 0.89 -12.38 -6.66
CA GLU A 98 0.98 -13.75 -6.13
C GLU A 98 1.15 -13.78 -4.59
N GLY A 99 0.35 -14.59 -3.89
CA GLY A 99 0.37 -14.70 -2.43
C GLY A 99 1.72 -15.11 -1.81
N ARG A 100 2.58 -15.78 -2.58
CA ARG A 100 3.93 -16.20 -2.15
C ARG A 100 4.97 -15.07 -2.12
N ARG A 101 4.70 -13.91 -2.73
CA ARG A 101 5.68 -12.83 -2.86
C ARG A 101 5.92 -12.14 -1.51
N HIS A 102 7.17 -11.71 -1.30
CA HIS A 102 7.59 -10.94 -0.12
C HIS A 102 7.31 -9.45 -0.30
N ASP A 103 6.94 -8.77 0.78
CA ASP A 103 6.54 -7.35 0.75
C ASP A 103 7.66 -6.43 0.23
N ALA A 104 8.92 -6.72 0.55
CA ALA A 104 10.07 -5.99 0.01
C ALA A 104 10.22 -6.16 -1.52
N GLY A 105 9.90 -7.35 -2.04
CA GLY A 105 9.86 -7.61 -3.48
C GLY A 105 8.75 -6.80 -4.15
N ILE A 106 7.56 -6.78 -3.54
CA ILE A 106 6.41 -6.01 -4.03
C ILE A 106 6.73 -4.50 -4.04
N LEU A 107 7.38 -3.97 -3.00
CA LEU A 107 7.77 -2.56 -2.93
C LEU A 107 8.73 -2.14 -4.04
N ARG A 108 9.65 -3.04 -4.43
CA ARG A 108 10.56 -2.80 -5.53
C ARG A 108 9.86 -2.91 -6.89
N GLU A 109 9.00 -3.92 -7.05
CA GLU A 109 8.26 -4.15 -8.31
C GLU A 109 7.20 -3.08 -8.58
N SER A 110 6.69 -2.41 -7.54
CA SER A 110 5.66 -1.37 -7.67
C SER A 110 6.18 -0.02 -8.13
N GLY A 111 7.50 0.25 -8.07
CA GLY A 111 8.06 1.57 -8.33
C GLY A 111 7.56 2.65 -7.34
N LEU A 112 6.93 2.24 -6.24
CA LEU A 112 6.25 3.16 -5.33
C LEU A 112 7.22 4.20 -4.73
N LEU A 113 8.46 3.81 -4.43
CA LEU A 113 9.44 4.74 -3.87
C LEU A 113 9.77 5.90 -4.81
N ASP A 114 9.79 5.65 -6.13
CA ASP A 114 10.04 6.69 -7.13
C ASP A 114 8.85 7.65 -7.20
N VAL A 115 7.63 7.09 -7.26
CA VAL A 115 6.38 7.87 -7.27
C VAL A 115 6.24 8.74 -6.01
N LEU A 116 6.61 8.21 -4.85
CA LEU A 116 6.55 8.95 -3.59
C LEU A 116 7.57 10.10 -3.54
N GLY A 117 8.77 9.89 -4.09
CA GLY A 117 9.81 10.91 -4.16
C GLY A 117 9.42 12.11 -5.02
N ASP A 118 8.71 11.87 -6.13
CA ASP A 118 8.31 12.92 -7.06
C ASP A 118 7.06 13.70 -6.60
N LEU A 119 6.10 13.02 -5.95
CA LEU A 119 4.79 13.61 -5.63
C LEU A 119 4.68 14.19 -4.22
N PHE A 120 5.47 13.70 -3.24
CA PHE A 120 5.35 14.12 -1.85
C PHE A 120 6.55 14.95 -1.44
N ILE A 121 6.55 16.18 -1.93
CA ILE A 121 7.53 17.20 -1.59
C ILE A 121 6.86 18.23 -0.70
N ASP A 122 7.47 18.57 0.43
CA ASP A 122 7.00 19.63 1.30
C ASP A 122 7.21 21.02 0.67
N ALA A 123 6.68 22.06 1.32
CA ALA A 123 6.82 23.43 0.83
C ALA A 123 8.28 23.93 0.79
N ASP A 124 9.19 23.25 1.50
CA ASP A 124 10.62 23.56 1.53
C ASP A 124 11.41 22.76 0.48
N GLY A 125 10.74 21.95 -0.36
CA GLY A 125 11.38 21.15 -1.39
C GLY A 125 11.94 19.82 -0.90
N ARG A 126 11.59 19.35 0.31
CA ARG A 126 12.09 18.10 0.89
C ARG A 126 11.08 16.97 0.69
N GLY A 127 11.58 15.77 0.40
CA GLY A 127 10.74 14.58 0.31
C GLY A 127 10.09 14.23 1.65
N MET A 128 8.79 13.91 1.64
CA MET A 128 8.05 13.45 2.80
C MET A 128 8.25 11.94 3.01
N GLY A 129 8.21 11.53 4.28
CA GLY A 129 8.47 10.16 4.68
C GLY A 129 7.22 9.28 4.63
N PHE A 130 7.44 8.01 4.33
CA PHE A 130 6.44 6.96 4.50
C PHE A 130 7.04 5.83 5.32
N ARG A 131 6.23 5.22 6.18
CA ARG A 131 6.70 4.12 7.03
C ARG A 131 6.08 2.81 6.59
N GLN A 132 6.90 1.76 6.49
CA GLN A 132 6.33 0.41 6.51
C GLN A 132 5.61 0.22 7.84
N HIS A 133 4.37 -0.21 7.78
CA HIS A 133 3.51 -0.31 8.95
C HIS A 133 4.07 -1.40 9.92
N PRO A 134 4.53 -1.06 11.14
CA PRO A 134 4.98 -2.05 12.13
C PRO A 134 3.97 -2.24 13.29
N VAL A 135 2.89 -1.48 13.25
CA VAL A 135 1.89 -1.25 14.30
C VAL A 135 0.55 -1.45 13.61
N LYS A 136 -0.46 -2.10 14.16
CA LYS A 136 -1.72 -2.24 13.39
C LYS A 136 -2.33 -0.84 13.26
N VAL A 137 -2.94 -0.47 12.13
CA VAL A 137 -3.73 0.79 11.98
C VAL A 137 -4.64 1.03 13.19
N ARG A 138 -5.14 -0.07 13.78
CA ARG A 138 -5.97 -0.13 14.99
C ARG A 138 -5.33 0.46 16.25
N ASP A 139 -4.00 0.51 16.35
CA ASP A 139 -3.30 1.01 17.52
C ASP A 139 -3.18 2.56 17.48
N PHE A 140 -3.52 3.19 16.37
CA PHE A 140 -3.54 4.65 16.24
C PHE A 140 -4.86 5.30 16.66
N GLY A 141 -5.93 4.51 16.89
CA GLY A 141 -7.22 5.00 17.37
C GLY A 141 -7.85 6.00 16.41
N LEU A 142 -7.79 5.70 15.11
CA LEU A 142 -8.52 6.37 14.02
C LEU A 142 -9.78 5.57 13.70
#